data_AF-A0A4Y2I4A1-F1
#
_entry.id   AF-A0A4Y2I4A1-F1
#
_cell.length_a   1.000
_cell.length_b   1.000
_cell.length_c   1.000
_cell.angle_alpha   90.00
_cell.angle_beta   90.00
_cell.angle_gamma   90.00
#
_symmetry.space_group_name_H-M   'P 1'
#
loop_
_entity.id
_entity.type
_entity.pdbx_description
1 polymer ?
#
loop_
_entity_poly.entity_id
_entity_poly.type
_entity_poly.pdbx_seq_one_letter_code
_entity_poly.pdbx_strand_id
1 'polypeptide(L)'
;MWRANPKAWVTRQFFVQWVNLVFGPSVKKYLQENNLPMQALLVLDNAPAHPPNLEDDILEEFKFIKVLYLPPNTTPILQPMDQQVISNFKKLYTKHLFRCCFEVTENTNLTLREYWKDHFNIVVCLRMIDQAWLSVTMRTLTSAWKKLCPESVAERTFEGFEPELPVEE
;
A
#
# COMPACT_ATOMS: atom_id res chain seq x y z
N MET A 1 3.63 -2.79 -12.37
CA MET A 1 4.86 -2.97 -13.18
C MET A 1 5.79 -3.89 -12.42
N TRP A 2 6.23 -5.00 -13.02
CA TRP A 2 7.27 -5.85 -12.45
C TRP A 2 8.59 -5.62 -13.20
N ARG A 3 9.70 -5.58 -12.44
CA ARG A 3 11.06 -5.42 -12.95
C ARG A 3 11.97 -6.34 -12.14
N ALA A 4 12.80 -7.13 -12.81
CA ALA A 4 13.85 -7.90 -12.16
C ALA A 4 15.06 -7.01 -11.90
N ASN A 5 15.60 -7.05 -10.68
CA ASN A 5 16.88 -6.44 -10.33
C ASN A 5 17.64 -7.45 -9.46
N PRO A 6 18.88 -7.83 -9.81
CA PRO A 6 19.70 -8.72 -8.99
C PRO A 6 19.91 -8.22 -7.56
N LYS A 7 19.89 -6.90 -7.35
CA LYS A 7 20.01 -6.29 -6.01
C LYS A 7 18.68 -6.24 -5.25
N ALA A 8 17.56 -6.55 -5.91
CA ALA A 8 16.19 -6.46 -5.38
C ALA A 8 15.79 -5.07 -4.83
N TRP A 9 16.45 -3.99 -5.28
CA TRP A 9 16.17 -2.62 -4.85
C TRP A 9 15.51 -1.82 -5.99
N VAL A 10 14.66 -0.86 -5.62
CA VAL A 10 14.17 0.14 -6.57
C VAL A 10 15.32 1.05 -6.96
N THR A 11 15.47 1.32 -8.26
CA THR A 11 16.44 2.29 -8.78
C THR A 11 15.73 3.58 -9.16
N ARG A 12 16.47 4.69 -9.29
CA ARG A 12 15.92 5.96 -9.79
C ARG A 12 15.20 5.80 -11.12
N GLN A 13 15.80 5.03 -12.04
CA GLN A 13 15.20 4.74 -13.34
C GLN A 13 13.86 3.99 -13.19
N PHE A 14 13.78 2.99 -12.32
CA PHE A 14 12.53 2.27 -12.09
C PHE A 14 11.48 3.13 -11.39
N PHE A 15 11.91 4.03 -10.49
CA PHE A 15 11.01 4.96 -9.84
C PHE A 15 10.39 5.94 -10.85
N VAL A 16 11.20 6.56 -11.71
CA VAL A 16 10.71 7.43 -12.80
C VAL A 16 9.76 6.68 -13.73
N GLN A 17 10.11 5.45 -14.13
CA GLN A 17 9.23 4.61 -14.94
C GLN A 17 7.90 4.34 -14.22
N TRP A 18 7.92 4.04 -12.93
CA TRP A 18 6.71 3.81 -12.15
C TRP A 18 5.84 5.08 -12.09
N VAL A 19 6.44 6.26 -11.91
CA VAL A 19 5.70 7.53 -11.89
C VAL A 19 4.97 7.74 -13.22
N ASN A 20 5.68 7.60 -14.34
CA ASN A 20 5.11 7.90 -15.66
C ASN A 20 4.21 6.80 -16.24
N LEU A 21 4.46 5.53 -15.91
CA LEU A 21 3.72 4.40 -16.51
C LEU A 21 2.62 3.84 -15.61
N VAL A 22 2.61 4.17 -14.31
CA VAL A 22 1.66 3.61 -13.35
C VAL A 22 1.00 4.71 -12.53
N PHE A 23 1.76 5.47 -11.76
CA PHE A 23 1.20 6.46 -10.83
C PHE A 23 0.45 7.58 -11.55
N GLY A 24 1.08 8.26 -12.50
CA GLY A 24 0.50 9.35 -13.29
C GLY A 24 -0.82 8.97 -13.97
N PRO A 25 -0.84 7.90 -14.78
CA PRO A 25 -2.08 7.41 -15.39
C PRO A 25 -3.17 7.06 -14.38
N SER A 26 -2.80 6.43 -13.25
CA SER A 26 -3.75 5.99 -12.22
C SER A 26 -4.37 7.18 -11.47
N VAL A 27 -3.57 8.18 -11.12
CA VAL A 27 -4.06 9.40 -10.47
C VAL A 27 -4.92 10.22 -11.43
N LYS A 28 -4.48 10.39 -12.69
CA LYS A 28 -5.28 11.08 -13.72
C LYS A 28 -6.64 10.44 -13.89
N LYS A 29 -6.68 9.11 -14.03
CA LYS A 29 -7.93 8.34 -14.12
C LYS A 29 -8.81 8.55 -12.89
N TYR A 30 -8.26 8.42 -11.68
CA TYR A 30 -9.01 8.62 -10.44
C TYR A 30 -9.62 10.02 -10.35
N LEU A 31 -8.85 11.06 -10.65
CA LEU A 31 -9.34 12.45 -10.60
C LEU A 31 -10.47 12.68 -11.61
N GLN A 32 -10.35 12.14 -12.82
CA GLN A 32 -11.38 12.24 -13.86
C GLN A 32 -12.66 11.49 -13.47
N GLU A 33 -12.54 10.24 -13.01
CA GLU A 33 -13.69 9.41 -12.62
C GLU A 33 -14.47 10.01 -11.43
N ASN A 34 -13.79 10.77 -10.57
CA ASN A 34 -14.40 11.41 -9.40
C ASN A 34 -14.73 12.90 -9.62
N ASN A 35 -14.59 13.43 -10.85
CA ASN A 35 -14.78 14.85 -11.17
C ASN A 35 -13.98 15.81 -10.25
N LEU A 36 -12.77 15.43 -9.88
CA LEU A 36 -11.86 16.22 -9.05
C LEU A 36 -10.96 17.12 -9.91
N PRO A 37 -10.47 18.25 -9.37
CA PRO A 37 -9.47 19.05 -10.06
C PRO A 37 -8.22 18.23 -10.43
N MET A 38 -7.62 18.52 -11.58
CA MET A 38 -6.33 17.96 -11.98
C MET A 38 -5.21 18.57 -11.14
N GLN A 39 -5.09 18.11 -9.90
CA GLN A 39 -4.11 18.52 -8.91
C GLN A 39 -3.81 17.33 -8.00
N ALA A 40 -2.52 17.01 -7.84
CA ALA A 40 -2.08 15.96 -6.94
C ALA A 40 -0.73 16.29 -6.31
N LEU A 41 -0.48 15.75 -5.12
CA LEU A 41 0.79 15.88 -4.41
C LEU A 41 1.35 14.49 -4.12
N LEU A 42 2.53 14.19 -4.67
CA LEU A 42 3.30 12.99 -4.37
C LEU A 42 4.30 13.31 -3.26
N VAL A 43 4.06 12.78 -2.06
CA VAL A 43 4.93 12.96 -0.90
C VAL A 43 5.95 11.82 -0.82
N LEU A 44 7.24 12.16 -0.81
CA LEU A 44 8.36 11.20 -0.82
C LEU A 44 9.30 11.42 0.37
N ASP A 45 9.94 10.34 0.80
CA ASP A 45 11.10 10.44 1.69
C ASP A 45 12.39 10.63 0.87
N ASN A 46 13.53 10.69 1.57
CA ASN A 46 14.85 10.91 0.97
C ASN A 46 15.56 9.59 0.59
N ALA A 47 14.82 8.52 0.27
CA ALA A 47 15.44 7.27 -0.15
C ALA A 47 16.34 7.48 -1.40
N PRO A 48 17.49 6.79 -1.53
CA PRO A 48 18.40 6.97 -2.67
C PRO A 48 17.76 6.73 -4.05
N ALA A 49 16.69 5.92 -4.08
CA ALA A 49 15.91 5.62 -5.28
C ALA A 49 15.04 6.78 -5.75
N HIS A 50 14.78 7.78 -4.90
CA HIS A 50 13.99 8.95 -5.26
C HIS A 50 14.90 10.02 -5.89
N PRO A 51 14.67 10.42 -7.16
CA PRO A 51 15.49 11.43 -7.82
C PRO A 51 15.19 12.83 -7.25
N PRO A 52 16.20 13.64 -6.85
CA PRO A 52 15.95 14.97 -6.26
C PRO A 52 15.18 15.91 -7.20
N ASN A 53 15.31 15.73 -8.52
CA ASN A 53 14.63 16.55 -9.53
C ASN A 53 13.55 15.74 -10.28
N LEU A 54 12.82 14.89 -9.57
CA LEU A 54 11.82 14.00 -10.18
C LEU A 54 10.81 14.73 -11.07
N GLU A 55 10.44 15.98 -10.74
CA GLU A 55 9.50 16.77 -11.53
C GLU A 55 9.96 17.00 -12.98
N ASP A 56 11.27 17.08 -13.22
CA ASP A 56 11.84 17.24 -14.57
C ASP A 56 11.64 15.97 -15.42
N ASP A 57 11.63 14.80 -14.76
CA ASP A 57 11.46 13.50 -15.38
C ASP A 57 9.99 13.08 -15.57
N ILE A 58 9.03 13.85 -15.01
CA ILE A 58 7.59 13.61 -15.18
C ILE A 58 7.12 14.10 -16.55
N LEU A 59 6.41 13.24 -17.29
CA LEU A 59 5.85 13.56 -18.61
C LEU A 59 4.90 14.76 -18.53
N GLU A 60 4.83 15.54 -19.62
CA GLU A 60 4.07 16.80 -19.67
C GLU A 60 2.59 16.63 -19.28
N GLU A 61 1.96 15.53 -19.69
CA GLU A 61 0.56 15.26 -19.35
C GLU A 61 0.30 14.98 -17.85
N PHE A 62 1.36 14.78 -17.06
CA PHE A 62 1.32 14.49 -15.63
C PHE A 62 1.87 15.64 -14.76
N LYS A 63 2.15 16.81 -15.34
CA LYS A 63 2.64 18.01 -14.61
C LYS A 63 1.68 18.57 -13.56
N PHE A 64 0.44 18.07 -13.52
CA PHE A 64 -0.49 18.35 -12.43
C PHE A 64 -0.10 17.67 -11.10
N ILE A 65 0.83 16.71 -11.14
CA ILE A 65 1.43 16.07 -9.96
C ILE A 65 2.62 16.91 -9.52
N LYS A 66 2.53 17.48 -8.32
CA LYS A 66 3.65 18.12 -7.63
C LYS A 66 4.36 17.12 -6.74
N VAL A 67 5.66 17.27 -6.55
CA VAL A 67 6.47 16.40 -5.68
C VAL A 67 6.86 17.16 -4.43
N LEU A 68 6.62 16.56 -3.26
CA LEU A 68 7.06 17.09 -1.97
C LEU A 68 8.01 16.10 -1.30
N TYR A 69 9.24 16.53 -1.05
CA TYR A 69 10.19 15.78 -0.24
C TYR A 69 10.03 16.12 1.24
N LEU A 70 9.85 15.10 2.07
CA LEU A 70 9.89 15.25 3.52
C LEU A 70 11.30 15.64 3.98
N PRO A 71 11.44 16.35 5.11
CA PRO A 71 12.76 16.65 5.64
C PRO A 71 13.55 15.36 5.97
N PRO A 72 14.89 15.37 5.88
CA PRO A 72 15.72 14.22 6.23
C PRO A 72 15.40 13.69 7.64
N ASN A 73 15.47 12.36 7.81
CA ASN A 73 15.24 11.66 9.09
C ASN A 73 13.83 11.84 9.70
N THR A 74 12.85 12.35 8.95
CA THR A 74 11.47 12.47 9.43
C THR A 74 10.56 11.31 9.03
N THR A 75 11.05 10.36 8.21
CA THR A 75 10.26 9.23 7.70
C THR A 75 9.46 8.50 8.79
N PRO A 76 10.06 8.08 9.92
CA PRO A 76 9.32 7.34 10.96
C PRO A 76 8.29 8.18 11.72
N ILE A 77 8.28 9.51 11.52
CA ILE A 77 7.44 10.47 12.25
C ILE A 77 6.34 11.03 11.36
N LEU A 78 6.66 11.35 10.10
CA LEU A 78 5.77 12.08 9.20
C LEU A 78 5.26 11.24 8.03
N GLN A 79 6.01 10.24 7.58
CA GLN A 79 5.68 9.54 6.35
C GLN A 79 4.48 8.60 6.57
N PRO A 80 3.34 8.78 5.85
CA PRO A 80 2.11 8.05 6.15
C PRO A 80 2.21 6.52 5.99
N MET A 81 2.99 6.04 5.03
CA MET A 81 3.18 4.60 4.82
C MET A 81 3.81 3.93 6.05
N ASP A 82 4.82 4.56 6.64
CA ASP A 82 5.53 4.09 7.82
C ASP A 82 4.75 4.35 9.12
N GLN A 83 3.87 5.36 9.15
CA GLN A 83 2.99 5.59 10.31
C GLN A 83 2.03 4.43 10.55
N GLN A 84 1.34 3.99 9.50
CA GLN A 84 0.18 3.12 9.72
C GLN A 84 -0.11 2.15 8.57
N VAL A 85 0.14 2.53 7.32
CA VAL A 85 -0.26 1.68 6.18
C VAL A 85 0.54 0.38 6.17
N ILE A 86 1.88 0.45 6.26
CA ILE A 86 2.75 -0.73 6.19
C ILE A 86 2.51 -1.67 7.36
N SER A 87 2.36 -1.13 8.58
CA SER A 87 2.16 -1.97 9.77
C SER A 87 0.80 -2.68 9.75
N ASN A 88 -0.28 -2.00 9.33
CA ASN A 88 -1.59 -2.64 9.17
C ASN A 88 -1.61 -3.64 8.03
N PHE A 89 -1.02 -3.30 6.89
CA PHE A 89 -0.87 -4.23 5.78
C PHE A 89 -0.14 -5.51 6.21
N LYS A 90 0.98 -5.40 6.95
CA LYS A 90 1.71 -6.56 7.49
C LYS A 90 0.84 -7.41 8.43
N LYS A 91 0.02 -6.80 9.28
CA LYS A 91 -0.92 -7.51 10.15
C LYS A 91 -1.97 -8.27 9.33
N LEU A 92 -2.54 -7.64 8.31
CA LEU A 92 -3.53 -8.27 7.42
C LEU A 92 -2.92 -9.41 6.63
N TYR A 93 -1.74 -9.22 6.05
CA TYR A 93 -0.99 -10.28 5.38
C TYR A 93 -0.73 -11.46 6.32
N THR A 94 -0.29 -11.19 7.55
CA THR A 94 -0.03 -12.22 8.57
C THR A 94 -1.32 -12.97 8.93
N LYS A 95 -2.46 -12.28 9.04
CA LYS A 95 -3.77 -12.91 9.25
C LYS A 95 -4.12 -13.88 8.11
N HIS A 96 -3.92 -13.48 6.85
CA HIS A 96 -4.15 -14.35 5.69
C HIS A 96 -3.19 -15.55 5.67
N LEU A 97 -1.93 -15.32 6.04
CA LEU A 97 -0.95 -16.40 6.17
C LEU A 97 -1.38 -17.42 7.22
N PHE A 98 -1.80 -16.99 8.41
CA PHE A 98 -2.31 -17.90 9.44
C PHE A 98 -3.56 -18.65 9.00
N ARG A 99 -4.50 -17.97 8.32
CA ARG A 99 -5.69 -18.66 7.77
C ARG A 99 -5.30 -19.77 6.80
N CYS A 100 -4.33 -19.51 5.91
CA CYS A 100 -3.79 -20.52 5.02
C CYS A 100 -3.14 -21.69 5.80
N CYS A 101 -2.41 -21.41 6.88
CA CYS A 101 -1.87 -22.46 7.74
C CYS A 101 -2.99 -23.34 8.34
N PHE A 102 -4.05 -22.75 8.86
CA PHE A 102 -5.20 -23.49 9.39
C PHE A 102 -5.90 -24.33 8.31
N GLU A 103 -6.15 -23.72 7.15
CA GLU A 103 -6.77 -24.42 6.01
C GLU A 103 -5.97 -25.66 5.59
N VAL A 104 -4.64 -25.57 5.61
CA VAL A 104 -3.74 -26.70 5.32
C VAL A 104 -3.84 -27.76 6.41
N THR A 105 -3.73 -27.38 7.69
CA THR A 105 -3.69 -28.35 8.79
C THR A 105 -5.03 -29.02 9.08
N GLU A 106 -6.16 -28.37 8.77
CA GLU A 106 -7.49 -28.90 9.04
C GLU A 106 -8.09 -29.66 7.86
N ASN A 107 -7.83 -29.19 6.63
CA ASN A 107 -8.50 -29.71 5.43
C ASN A 107 -7.60 -30.58 4.55
N THR A 108 -6.34 -30.79 4.94
CA THR A 108 -5.40 -31.62 4.18
C THR A 108 -4.61 -32.54 5.12
N ASN A 109 -3.96 -33.56 4.54
CA ASN A 109 -3.04 -34.43 5.27
C ASN A 109 -1.59 -33.91 5.26
N LEU A 110 -1.36 -32.67 4.82
CA LEU A 110 -0.02 -32.09 4.72
C LEU A 110 0.40 -31.46 6.04
N THR A 111 1.66 -31.61 6.40
CA THR A 111 2.30 -30.73 7.38
C THR A 111 2.53 -29.34 6.76
N LEU A 112 2.64 -28.31 7.62
CA LEU A 112 3.02 -26.97 7.16
C LEU A 112 4.37 -26.95 6.44
N ARG A 113 5.30 -27.84 6.81
CA ARG A 113 6.60 -27.97 6.15
C ARG A 113 6.46 -28.46 4.71
N GLU A 114 5.65 -29.50 4.49
CA GLU A 114 5.40 -30.03 3.13
C GLU A 114 4.66 -29.00 2.28
N TYR A 115 3.64 -28.35 2.86
CA TYR A 115 2.95 -27.26 2.17
C TYR A 115 3.90 -26.13 1.76
N TRP A 116 4.76 -25.67 2.67
CA TRP A 116 5.68 -24.58 2.38
C TRP A 116 6.69 -24.94 1.29
N LYS A 117 7.17 -26.18 1.29
CA LYS A 117 8.17 -26.66 0.34
C LYS A 117 7.57 -26.89 -1.06
N ASP A 118 6.41 -27.53 -1.13
CA ASP A 118 5.91 -28.11 -2.37
C ASP A 118 4.73 -27.32 -2.96
N HIS A 119 4.09 -26.44 -2.18
CA HIS A 119 2.88 -25.72 -2.60
C HIS A 119 2.97 -24.19 -2.44
N PHE A 120 3.77 -23.68 -1.51
CA PHE A 120 3.90 -22.25 -1.29
C PHE A 120 4.90 -21.60 -2.27
N ASN A 121 4.35 -20.97 -3.31
CA ASN A 121 5.15 -20.29 -4.33
C ASN A 121 4.81 -18.80 -4.44
N ILE A 122 5.48 -18.10 -5.34
CA ILE A 122 5.30 -16.65 -5.53
C ILE A 122 3.86 -16.26 -5.90
N VAL A 123 3.11 -17.13 -6.59
CA VAL A 123 1.71 -16.86 -6.94
C VAL A 123 0.84 -16.86 -5.69
N VAL A 124 1.07 -17.78 -4.76
CA VAL A 124 0.39 -17.79 -3.44
C VAL A 124 0.72 -16.51 -2.67
N CYS A 125 1.99 -16.10 -2.65
CA CYS A 125 2.41 -14.85 -2.01
C CYS A 125 1.68 -13.63 -2.59
N LEU A 126 1.61 -13.53 -3.92
CA LEU A 126 0.95 -12.42 -4.62
C LEU A 126 -0.54 -12.37 -4.32
N ARG A 127 -1.23 -13.53 -4.28
CA ARG A 127 -2.64 -13.60 -3.87
C ARG A 127 -2.85 -13.15 -2.43
N MET A 128 -1.96 -13.51 -1.52
CA MET A 128 -2.02 -13.03 -0.12
C MET A 128 -1.77 -11.53 -0.02
N ILE A 129 -0.83 -10.98 -0.78
CA ILE A 129 -0.59 -9.53 -0.87
C ILE A 129 -1.85 -8.80 -1.36
N ASP A 130 -2.48 -9.33 -2.42
CA ASP A 130 -3.71 -8.77 -2.99
C ASP A 130 -4.86 -8.79 -1.96
N GLN A 131 -5.12 -9.93 -1.32
CA GLN A 131 -6.13 -10.05 -0.27
C GLN A 131 -5.87 -9.12 0.92
N ALA A 132 -4.61 -9.03 1.35
CA ALA A 132 -4.22 -8.15 2.45
C ALA A 132 -4.42 -6.67 2.08
N TRP A 133 -4.10 -6.28 0.85
CA TRP A 133 -4.28 -4.92 0.36
C TRP A 133 -5.77 -4.55 0.25
N LEU A 134 -6.60 -5.44 -0.31
CA LEU A 134 -8.05 -5.26 -0.38
C LEU A 134 -8.71 -5.15 1.00
N SER A 135 -8.08 -5.73 2.03
CA SER A 135 -8.54 -5.64 3.42
C SER A 135 -8.10 -4.35 4.13
N VAL A 136 -7.26 -3.51 3.52
CA VAL A 136 -6.88 -2.21 4.08
C VAL A 136 -8.07 -1.26 3.99
N THR A 137 -8.55 -0.79 5.14
CA THR A 137 -9.72 0.08 5.20
C THR A 137 -9.38 1.53 4.86
N MET A 138 -10.35 2.28 4.32
CA MET A 138 -10.23 3.74 4.14
C MET A 138 -9.86 4.43 5.44
N ARG A 139 -10.44 4.00 6.58
CA ARG A 139 -10.08 4.49 7.90
C ARG A 139 -8.58 4.38 8.20
N THR A 140 -7.96 3.25 7.84
CA THR A 140 -6.51 3.03 8.01
C THR A 140 -5.71 3.99 7.14
N LEU A 141 -6.12 4.15 5.88
CA LEU A 141 -5.46 5.06 4.93
C LEU A 141 -5.56 6.51 5.39
N THR A 142 -6.75 6.99 5.77
CA THR A 142 -6.95 8.36 6.26
C THR A 142 -6.19 8.61 7.56
N SER A 143 -6.28 7.68 8.53
CA SER A 143 -5.62 7.83 9.83
C SER A 143 -4.09 7.89 9.73
N ALA A 144 -3.49 7.30 8.69
CA ALA A 144 -2.06 7.38 8.42
C ALA A 144 -1.56 8.82 8.21
N TRP A 145 -2.42 9.72 7.73
CA TRP A 145 -2.10 11.12 7.48
C TRP A 145 -2.13 11.99 8.72
N LYS A 146 -2.66 11.50 9.86
CA LYS A 146 -2.91 12.30 11.06
C LYS A 146 -1.71 13.13 11.55
N LYS A 147 -0.48 12.63 11.40
CA LYS A 147 0.73 13.36 11.82
C LYS A 147 1.22 14.39 10.81
N LEU A 148 0.94 14.18 9.52
CA LEU A 148 1.41 15.03 8.45
C LEU A 148 0.38 16.11 8.06
N CYS A 149 -0.90 15.75 8.08
CA CYS A 149 -2.03 16.61 7.74
C CYS A 149 -3.25 16.24 8.62
N PRO A 150 -3.28 16.69 9.89
CA PRO A 150 -4.37 16.40 10.81
C PRO A 150 -5.75 16.80 10.28
N GLU A 151 -5.82 17.88 9.50
CA GLU A 151 -7.05 18.44 8.92
C GLU A 151 -7.72 17.49 7.91
N SER A 152 -6.93 16.59 7.31
CA SER A 152 -7.44 15.58 6.38
C SER A 152 -8.11 14.39 7.05
N VAL A 153 -8.09 14.31 8.39
CA VAL A 153 -8.66 13.20 9.17
C VAL A 153 -9.91 13.69 9.90
N ALA A 154 -11.09 13.27 9.44
CA ALA A 154 -12.35 13.58 10.11
C ALA A 154 -12.32 13.15 11.60
N GLU A 155 -12.88 14.00 12.47
CA GLU A 155 -12.99 13.69 13.90
C GLU A 155 -13.85 12.45 14.13
N ARG A 156 -13.51 11.71 15.20
CA ARG A 156 -14.05 10.38 15.50
C ARG A 156 -15.59 10.38 15.57
N THR A 157 -16.28 9.87 14.56
CA THR A 157 -17.60 9.27 14.76
C THR A 157 -17.38 7.83 15.24
N PHE A 158 -17.78 7.57 16.49
CA PHE A 158 -17.86 6.21 17.01
C PHE A 158 -18.94 5.46 16.20
N GLU A 159 -18.53 4.66 15.23
CA GLU A 159 -19.39 3.60 14.69
C GLU A 159 -19.43 2.51 15.78
N GLY A 160 -20.60 2.38 16.41
CA GLY A 160 -20.83 1.39 17.46
C GLY A 160 -20.56 -0.04 17.01
N PHE A 161 -20.64 -0.98 17.94
CA PHE A 161 -20.53 -2.39 17.60
C PHE A 161 -21.73 -2.81 16.73
N GLU A 162 -21.46 -3.44 15.58
CA GLU A 162 -22.52 -4.15 14.86
C GLU A 162 -23.04 -5.28 15.76
N PRO A 163 -24.36 -5.42 15.94
CA PRO A 163 -24.91 -6.50 16.73
C PRO A 163 -24.63 -7.85 16.03
N GLU A 164 -24.07 -8.80 16.79
CA GLU A 164 -23.93 -10.18 16.35
C GLU A 164 -25.32 -10.74 16.01
N LEU A 165 -25.46 -11.30 14.80
CA LEU A 165 -26.68 -11.97 14.38
C LEU A 165 -26.91 -13.19 15.28
N PRO A 166 -28.17 -13.46 15.70
CA PRO A 166 -28.47 -14.62 16.52
C PRO A 166 -28.12 -15.90 15.77
N VAL A 167 -27.43 -16.81 16.47
CA VAL A 167 -27.29 -18.20 16.02
C VAL A 167 -28.66 -18.84 16.17
N GLU A 168 -29.31 -19.18 15.07
CA GLU A 168 -30.51 -20.02 15.10
C GLU A 168 -30.10 -21.45 15.51
N GLU A 169 -30.73 -21.97 16.58
CA GLU A 169 -30.62 -23.36 17.07
C GLU A 169 -31.35 -24.35 16.16
#